data_AF-A0A2D6GBR7-F1
#
_entry.id   AF-A0A2D6GBR7-F1
#
_cell.length_a   1.000
_cell.length_b   1.000
_cell.length_c   1.000
_cell.angle_alpha   90.00
_cell.angle_beta   90.00
_cell.angle_gamma   90.00
#
_symmetry.space_group_name_H-M   'P 1'
#
loop_
_entity.id
_entity.type
_entity.pdbx_description
1 polymer ?
#
loop_
_entity_poly.entity_id
_entity_poly.type
_entity_poly.pdbx_seq_one_letter_code
_entity_poly.pdbx_strand_id
1 'polypeptide(L)'
;MNAEQAARLTERIKSSIDNLWELIVEAHDGQAWKALGYESWKGYVTKEFAMSESRSYQLIDKGKVVKALQAATDSTIVEVNEHQARRIKPRLQEVTEKIEAKVAEGVEPKEAIREVVDKLDEPVTEPLV
;
A
#
# COMPACT_ATOMS: atom_id res chain seq x y z
N MET A 1 28.13 -9.79 -12.96
CA MET A 1 26.74 -10.10 -12.58
C MET A 1 26.12 -10.89 -13.74
N ASN A 2 25.61 -12.09 -13.48
CA ASN A 2 24.89 -12.90 -14.47
C ASN A 2 23.37 -12.67 -14.37
N ALA A 3 22.59 -13.26 -15.27
CA ALA A 3 21.13 -13.07 -15.33
C ALA A 3 20.41 -13.47 -14.02
N GLU A 4 20.84 -14.58 -13.41
CA GLU A 4 20.26 -15.08 -12.16
C GLU A 4 20.54 -14.13 -10.97
N GLN A 5 21.77 -13.60 -10.90
CA GLN A 5 22.16 -12.58 -9.92
C GLN A 5 21.38 -11.28 -10.12
N ALA A 6 21.16 -10.87 -11.37
CA ALA A 6 20.36 -9.70 -11.69
C ALA A 6 18.89 -9.89 -11.29
N ALA A 7 18.29 -11.06 -11.57
CA ALA A 7 16.93 -11.36 -11.16
C ALA A 7 16.76 -11.33 -9.63
N ARG A 8 17.69 -11.96 -8.88
CA ARG A 8 17.68 -11.90 -7.41
C ARG A 8 17.82 -10.48 -6.87
N LEU A 9 18.70 -9.68 -7.46
CA LEU A 9 18.86 -8.28 -7.05
C LEU A 9 17.57 -7.50 -7.31
N THR A 10 16.94 -7.68 -8.47
CA THR A 10 15.67 -7.03 -8.80
C THR A 10 14.56 -7.40 -7.83
N GLU A 11 14.42 -8.68 -7.47
CA GLU A 11 13.41 -9.11 -6.47
C GLU A 11 13.67 -8.51 -5.08
N ARG A 12 14.94 -8.41 -4.68
CA ARG A 12 15.32 -7.74 -3.42
C ARG A 12 15.00 -6.25 -3.47
N ILE A 13 15.21 -5.58 -4.61
CA ILE A 13 14.85 -4.17 -4.79
C ILE A 13 13.33 -4.00 -4.67
N LYS A 14 12.53 -4.83 -5.37
CA LYS A 14 11.06 -4.81 -5.27
C LYS A 14 10.60 -4.98 -3.82
N SER A 15 11.10 -6.00 -3.14
CA SER A 15 10.77 -6.25 -1.73
C SER A 15 11.15 -5.09 -0.81
N SER A 16 12.30 -4.46 -1.04
CA SER A 16 12.76 -3.32 -0.24
C SER A 16 11.88 -2.08 -0.47
N ILE A 17 11.45 -1.85 -1.72
CA ILE A 17 10.51 -0.78 -2.06
C ILE A 17 9.14 -1.06 -1.43
N ASP A 18 8.69 -2.32 -1.48
CA ASP A 18 7.42 -2.72 -0.88
C ASP A 18 7.44 -2.66 0.63
N ASN A 19 8.57 -2.82 1.31
CA ASN A 19 8.63 -2.67 2.77
C ASN A 19 8.85 -1.21 3.22
N LEU A 20 9.18 -0.30 2.29
CA LEU A 20 9.47 1.09 2.63
C LEU A 20 8.25 1.81 3.24
N TRP A 21 7.03 1.52 2.77
CA TRP A 21 5.85 2.18 3.31
C TRP A 21 5.64 1.86 4.79
N GLU A 22 5.99 0.66 5.24
CA GLU A 22 5.81 0.24 6.64
C GLU A 22 6.66 1.10 7.57
N LEU A 23 7.94 1.28 7.22
CA LEU A 23 8.88 2.13 7.94
C LEU A 23 8.46 3.60 7.92
N ILE A 24 7.95 4.09 6.78
CA ILE A 24 7.48 5.48 6.67
C ILE A 24 6.23 5.70 7.53
N VAL A 25 5.30 4.73 7.58
CA VAL A 25 4.13 4.78 8.46
C VAL A 25 4.54 4.75 9.92
N GLU A 26 5.44 3.84 10.31
CA GLU A 26 5.96 3.77 11.68
C GLU A 26 6.65 5.06 12.11
N ALA A 27 7.53 5.60 11.25
CA ALA A 27 8.19 6.88 11.52
C ALA A 27 7.20 8.04 11.63
N HIS A 28 6.13 8.02 10.82
CA HIS A 28 5.11 9.07 10.85
C HIS A 28 4.24 8.97 12.11
N ASP A 29 3.70 7.78 12.41
CA ASP A 29 2.82 7.55 13.56
C ASP A 29 3.57 7.72 14.89
N GLY A 30 4.83 7.28 14.94
CA GLY A 30 5.73 7.46 16.09
C GLY A 30 6.35 8.85 16.21
N GLN A 31 6.02 9.77 15.30
CA GLN A 31 6.53 11.14 15.30
C GLN A 31 8.07 11.24 15.32
N ALA A 32 8.76 10.37 14.56
CA ALA A 32 10.22 10.25 14.54
C ALA A 32 10.92 11.61 14.28
N TRP A 33 10.34 12.47 13.44
CA TRP A 33 10.86 13.80 13.19
C TRP A 33 10.96 14.64 14.47
N LYS A 34 9.95 14.60 15.35
CA LYS A 34 9.98 15.33 16.61
C LYS A 34 11.03 14.77 17.55
N ALA A 35 11.11 13.44 17.65
CA ALA A 35 12.12 12.76 18.48
C ALA A 35 13.55 13.11 18.05
N LEU A 36 13.75 13.34 16.75
CA LEU A 36 15.04 13.75 16.16
C LEU A 36 15.23 15.28 16.10
N GLY A 37 14.30 16.07 16.63
CA GLY A 37 14.42 17.54 16.71
C GLY A 37 14.09 18.30 15.42
N TYR A 38 13.43 17.67 14.47
CA TYR A 38 12.91 18.33 13.27
C TYR A 38 11.62 19.09 13.56
N GLU A 39 11.48 20.29 12.99
CA GLU A 39 10.28 21.12 13.15
C GLU A 39 9.04 20.53 12.46
N SER A 40 9.22 19.77 11.38
CA SER A 40 8.12 19.22 10.59
C SER A 40 8.48 17.89 9.93
N TRP A 41 7.44 17.10 9.64
CA TRP A 41 7.54 15.89 8.84
C TRP A 41 8.20 16.16 7.48
N LYS A 42 7.78 17.22 6.77
CA LYS A 42 8.39 17.66 5.52
C LYS A 42 9.90 17.87 5.64
N GLY A 43 10.36 18.58 6.68
CA GLY A 43 11.77 18.84 6.91
C GLY A 43 12.56 17.55 7.10
N TYR A 44 11.99 16.59 7.85
CA TYR A 44 12.58 15.27 8.06
C TYR A 44 12.70 14.47 6.77
N VAL A 45 11.60 14.27 6.03
CA VAL A 45 11.64 13.42 4.83
C VAL A 45 12.45 14.02 3.67
N THR A 46 12.49 15.35 3.57
CA THR A 46 13.34 16.02 2.58
C THR A 46 14.82 15.88 2.94
N LYS A 47 15.19 16.02 4.21
CA LYS A 47 16.60 15.97 4.62
C LYS A 47 17.15 14.55 4.71
N GLU A 48 16.41 13.62 5.29
CA GLU A 48 16.90 12.24 5.55
C GLU A 48 16.75 11.32 4.33
N PHE A 49 15.73 11.53 3.49
CA PHE A 49 15.39 10.59 2.42
C PHE A 49 15.40 11.20 1.01
N ALA A 50 15.73 12.50 0.89
CA ALA A 50 15.61 13.25 -0.37
C ALA A 50 14.22 13.10 -1.03
N MET A 51 13.18 12.96 -0.21
CA MET A 51 11.81 12.68 -0.66
C MET A 51 10.94 13.93 -0.54
N SER A 52 10.05 14.14 -1.52
CA SER A 52 9.01 15.15 -1.39
C SER A 52 7.96 14.73 -0.35
N GLU A 53 7.37 15.71 0.33
CA GLU A 53 6.29 15.45 1.30
C GLU A 53 5.10 14.71 0.65
N SER A 54 4.72 15.09 -0.58
CA SER A 54 3.66 14.40 -1.32
C SER A 54 3.97 12.92 -1.55
N ARG A 55 5.21 12.60 -1.95
CA ARG A 55 5.66 11.21 -2.11
C ARG A 55 5.60 10.44 -0.79
N SER A 56 5.97 11.08 0.33
CA SER A 56 5.90 10.45 1.65
C SER A 56 4.47 10.13 2.07
N TYR A 57 3.51 11.04 1.81
CA TYR A 57 2.10 10.78 2.10
C TYR A 57 1.49 9.73 1.19
N GLN A 58 1.94 9.60 -0.06
CA GLN A 58 1.52 8.48 -0.93
C GLN A 58 1.92 7.12 -0.34
N LEU A 59 3.11 7.02 0.25
CA LEU A 59 3.55 5.80 0.96
C LEU A 59 2.72 5.56 2.23
N ILE A 60 2.44 6.62 3.01
CA ILE A 60 1.56 6.53 4.18
C ILE A 60 0.16 6.04 3.78
N ASP A 61 -0.39 6.59 2.71
CA ASP A 61 -1.70 6.21 2.19
C ASP A 61 -1.72 4.75 1.71
N LYS A 62 -0.68 4.29 1.00
CA LYS A 62 -0.50 2.87 0.67
C LYS A 62 -0.52 2.01 1.92
N GLY A 63 0.26 2.38 2.93
CA GLY A 63 0.33 1.60 4.17
C GLY A 63 -0.99 1.55 4.94
N LYS A 64 -1.77 2.65 4.97
CA LYS A 64 -3.11 2.66 5.57
C LYS A 64 -4.07 1.74 4.86
N VAL A 65 -4.05 1.73 3.51
CA VAL A 65 -4.86 0.80 2.71
C VAL A 65 -4.45 -0.64 2.98
N VAL A 66 -3.15 -0.96 2.91
CA VAL A 66 -2.64 -2.32 3.16
C VAL A 66 -3.05 -2.81 4.55
N LYS A 67 -2.83 -2.02 5.61
CA LYS A 67 -3.22 -2.37 6.99
C LYS A 67 -4.73 -2.61 7.13
N ALA A 68 -5.55 -1.80 6.47
CA ALA A 68 -7.01 -2.00 6.50
C ALA A 68 -7.45 -3.29 5.80
N LEU A 69 -6.83 -3.63 4.66
CA LEU A 69 -7.11 -4.88 3.96
C LEU A 69 -6.63 -6.10 4.74
N GLN A 70 -5.46 -6.01 5.39
CA GLN A 70 -4.96 -7.05 6.30
C GLN A 70 -5.95 -7.29 7.45
N ALA A 71 -6.43 -6.22 8.08
CA ALA A 71 -7.40 -6.30 9.17
C ALA A 71 -8.75 -6.92 8.74
N ALA A 72 -9.23 -6.60 7.54
CA ALA A 72 -10.49 -7.12 7.00
C ALA A 72 -10.42 -8.63 6.66
N THR A 73 -9.22 -9.19 6.51
CA THR A 73 -9.04 -10.55 6.00
C THR A 73 -8.26 -11.49 6.89
N ASP A 74 -7.69 -10.98 7.98
CA ASP A 74 -6.69 -11.67 8.82
C ASP A 74 -5.50 -12.23 8.01
N SER A 75 -5.26 -11.65 6.81
CA SER A 75 -4.14 -12.02 5.93
C SER A 75 -2.99 -11.06 6.12
N THR A 76 -1.77 -11.59 6.23
CA THR A 76 -0.55 -10.78 6.25
C THR A 76 -0.07 -10.40 4.85
N ILE A 77 -0.51 -11.14 3.83
CA ILE A 77 -0.07 -10.97 2.43
C ILE A 77 -1.11 -10.16 1.67
N VAL A 78 -0.78 -8.89 1.39
CA VAL A 78 -1.61 -7.97 0.62
C VAL A 78 -0.73 -7.27 -0.42
N GLU A 79 -0.92 -7.62 -1.68
CA GLU A 79 -0.18 -7.06 -2.81
C GLU A 79 -0.99 -5.90 -3.40
N VAL A 80 -0.68 -4.66 -3.00
CA VAL A 80 -1.33 -3.44 -3.51
C VAL A 80 -0.27 -2.42 -3.92
N ASN A 81 -0.34 -1.94 -5.15
CA ASN A 81 0.53 -0.87 -5.62
C ASN A 81 -0.02 0.53 -5.25
N GLU A 82 0.77 1.59 -5.43
CA GLU A 82 0.35 2.95 -5.04
C GLU A 82 -0.79 3.53 -5.89
N HIS A 83 -0.96 3.06 -7.14
CA HIS A 83 -2.09 3.46 -7.97
C HIS A 83 -3.39 2.89 -7.39
N GLN A 84 -3.40 1.58 -7.11
CA GLN A 84 -4.51 0.88 -6.47
C GLN A 84 -4.82 1.49 -5.10
N ALA A 85 -3.81 1.74 -4.26
CA ALA A 85 -4.01 2.37 -2.95
C ALA A 85 -4.73 3.73 -3.07
N ARG A 86 -4.35 4.57 -4.04
CA ARG A 86 -5.01 5.87 -4.27
C ARG A 86 -6.47 5.72 -4.69
N ARG A 87 -6.82 4.68 -5.44
CA ARG A 87 -8.20 4.38 -5.87
C ARG A 87 -9.04 3.76 -4.77
N ILE A 88 -8.43 2.92 -3.94
CA ILE A 88 -9.08 2.25 -2.81
C ILE A 88 -9.36 3.23 -1.68
N LYS A 89 -8.39 4.10 -1.33
CA LYS A 89 -8.49 5.05 -0.21
C LYS A 89 -9.85 5.79 -0.10
N PRO A 90 -10.41 6.41 -1.16
CA PRO A 90 -11.70 7.12 -1.07
C PRO A 90 -12.92 6.22 -0.84
N ARG A 91 -12.79 4.92 -1.05
CA ARG A 91 -13.86 3.90 -0.96
C ARG A 91 -13.44 2.72 -0.09
N LEU A 92 -12.55 2.96 0.87
CA LEU A 92 -11.88 1.91 1.63
C LEU A 92 -12.89 1.01 2.35
N GLN A 93 -13.91 1.59 2.96
CA GLN A 93 -14.98 0.86 3.63
C GLN A 93 -15.74 -0.07 2.67
N GLU A 94 -16.18 0.45 1.52
CA GLU A 94 -16.88 -0.36 0.51
C GLU A 94 -16.01 -1.53 0.02
N VAL A 95 -14.70 -1.30 -0.14
CA VAL A 95 -13.75 -2.32 -0.58
C VAL A 95 -13.55 -3.38 0.49
N THR A 96 -13.37 -3.00 1.76
CA THR A 96 -13.21 -3.97 2.86
C THR A 96 -14.47 -4.81 3.04
N GLU A 97 -15.66 -4.20 3.00
CA GLU A 97 -16.94 -4.92 3.10
C GLU A 97 -17.11 -5.94 1.97
N LYS A 98 -16.75 -5.60 0.73
CA LYS A 98 -16.78 -6.52 -0.41
C LYS A 98 -15.82 -7.69 -0.25
N ILE A 99 -14.65 -7.45 0.32
CA ILE A 99 -13.64 -8.48 0.55
C ILE A 99 -14.11 -9.41 1.68
N GLU A 100 -14.60 -8.85 2.79
CA GLU A 100 -15.16 -9.61 3.91
C GLU A 100 -16.32 -10.52 3.46
N ALA A 101 -17.22 -10.01 2.62
CA ALA A 101 -18.30 -10.80 2.04
C ALA A 101 -17.78 -12.00 1.24
N LYS A 102 -16.76 -11.81 0.40
CA LYS A 102 -16.13 -12.90 -0.37
C LYS A 102 -15.44 -13.93 0.51
N VAL A 103 -14.75 -13.49 1.55
CA VAL A 103 -14.11 -14.40 2.52
C VAL A 103 -15.18 -15.20 3.26
N ALA A 104 -16.30 -14.58 3.64
CA ALA A 104 -17.45 -15.27 4.24
C ALA A 104 -18.10 -16.30 3.29
N GLU A 105 -18.03 -16.08 1.98
CA GLU A 105 -18.44 -17.05 0.94
C GLU A 105 -17.41 -18.19 0.73
N GLY A 106 -16.27 -18.16 1.42
CA GLY A 106 -15.23 -19.19 1.35
C GLY A 106 -14.14 -18.92 0.32
N VAL A 107 -14.08 -17.71 -0.25
CA VAL A 107 -12.96 -17.30 -1.12
C VAL A 107 -11.72 -17.05 -0.25
N GLU A 108 -10.58 -17.61 -0.65
CA GLU A 108 -9.30 -17.37 0.02
C GLU A 108 -8.99 -15.86 0.11
N PRO A 109 -8.58 -15.32 1.27
CA PRO A 109 -8.29 -13.91 1.49
C PRO A 109 -7.49 -13.21 0.40
N LYS A 110 -6.40 -13.83 -0.05
CA LYS A 110 -5.53 -13.28 -1.10
C LYS A 110 -6.28 -13.15 -2.43
N GLU A 111 -7.11 -14.14 -2.76
CA GLU A 111 -7.91 -14.13 -3.98
C GLU A 111 -9.05 -13.12 -3.89
N ALA A 112 -9.74 -13.03 -2.74
CA ALA A 112 -10.78 -12.05 -2.51
C ALA A 112 -10.26 -10.60 -2.68
N ILE A 113 -9.08 -10.31 -2.11
CA ILE A 113 -8.40 -9.03 -2.30
C ILE A 113 -8.10 -8.80 -3.78
N ARG A 114 -7.46 -9.77 -4.45
CA ARG A 114 -7.11 -9.67 -5.87
C ARG A 114 -8.32 -9.36 -6.73
N GLU A 115 -9.40 -10.14 -6.60
CA GLU A 115 -10.61 -9.96 -7.40
C GLU A 115 -11.27 -8.59 -7.18
N VAL A 116 -11.31 -8.10 -5.95
CA VAL A 116 -11.93 -6.80 -5.65
C VAL A 116 -11.05 -5.65 -6.13
N VAL A 117 -9.74 -5.74 -5.91
CA VAL A 117 -8.77 -4.70 -6.31
C VAL A 117 -8.62 -4.63 -7.83
N ASP A 118 -8.56 -5.77 -8.52
CA ASP A 118 -8.43 -5.81 -9.99
C ASP A 118 -9.69 -5.26 -10.69
N LYS A 119 -10.88 -5.54 -10.14
CA LYS A 119 -12.13 -4.92 -10.62
C LYS A 119 -12.17 -3.41 -10.44
N LEU A 120 -11.43 -2.87 -9.47
CA LEU A 120 -11.27 -1.43 -9.39
C LEU A 120 -10.42 -0.91 -10.55
N ASP A 121 -9.52 -1.71 -11.10
CA ASP A 121 -8.65 -1.30 -12.21
C ASP A 121 -9.29 -1.42 -13.60
N GLU A 122 -10.39 -2.17 -13.72
CA GLU A 122 -11.18 -2.21 -14.96
C GLU A 122 -11.73 -0.82 -15.32
N PRO A 123 -11.66 -0.42 -16.61
CA PRO A 123 -12.32 0.79 -17.07
C PRO A 123 -13.83 0.63 -16.85
N VAL A 124 -14.48 1.67 -16.31
CA VAL A 124 -15.94 1.69 -16.19
C VAL A 124 -16.50 1.57 -17.60
N THR A 125 -16.93 0.38 -18.00
CA THR A 125 -17.78 0.18 -19.16
C THR A 125 -19.15 0.72 -18.78
N GLU A 126 -19.36 2.02 -19.02
CA GLU A 126 -20.72 2.54 -19.06
C GLU A 126 -21.49 1.73 -20.10
N PRO A 127 -22.68 1.20 -19.77
CA PRO A 127 -23.51 0.55 -20.77
C PRO A 127 -23.81 1.59 -21.85
N LEU A 128 -23.55 1.23 -23.11
CA LEU A 128 -24.01 2.00 -24.27
C LEU A 128 -25.53 2.14 -24.15
N VAL A 129 -25.97 3.34 -23.81
CA VAL A 129 -27.38 3.76 -23.79
C VAL A 129 -27.94 3.76 -25.20
#